data_AF-A0A2V1BUV4-F1
#
_entry.id   AF-A0A2V1BUV4-F1
#
_cell.length_a   1.000
_cell.length_b   1.000
_cell.length_c   1.000
_cell.angle_alpha   90.00
_cell.angle_beta   90.00
_cell.angle_gamma   90.00
#
_symmetry.space_group_name_H-M   'P 1'
#
loop_
_entity.id
_entity.type
_entity.pdbx_description
1 polymer ?
#
loop_
_entity_poly.entity_id
_entity_poly.type
_entity_poly.pdbx_seq_one_letter_code
_entity_poly.pdbx_strand_id
1 'polypeptide(L)'
;MELPPPYSGNGSGHHDVSQQLEINLDLQACSHAHELLFSMTEGRQTPPSAVIHHWDFVHGQSEVARTLNLPVEIDGERFKLFQGFQDLGTFQIPASEISQHDGLHHFLMSKIISNRENECVVSSDTEAISSVISYLQGVSTSEPRADQLSVHLFAIRVLGTDPGTLIVDGVFPVWKWVKEDRARRRIEQGCWKPELEDVILHGESRVGKEMCLLVRGASAKRKDELKNGMIIYPASG
;
A
#
# COMPACT_ATOMS: atom_id res chain seq x y z
N MET A 1 -64.00 36.67 -25.98
CA MET A 1 -63.15 35.61 -25.42
C MET A 1 -61.76 35.86 -25.98
N GLU A 2 -60.89 36.49 -25.19
CA GLU A 2 -59.52 36.84 -25.58
C GLU A 2 -58.60 35.62 -25.43
N LEU A 3 -57.72 35.40 -26.40
CA LEU A 3 -56.67 34.38 -26.38
C LEU A 3 -55.50 34.87 -25.50
N PRO A 4 -54.84 33.98 -24.74
CA PRO A 4 -53.69 34.36 -23.93
C PRO A 4 -52.47 34.68 -24.82
N PRO A 5 -51.54 35.54 -24.34
CA PRO A 5 -50.37 35.95 -25.10
C PRO A 5 -49.38 34.78 -25.30
N PRO A 6 -48.54 34.80 -26.36
CA PRO A 6 -47.56 33.77 -26.59
C PRO A 6 -46.46 33.89 -25.54
N TYR A 7 -46.23 32.83 -24.77
CA TYR A 7 -45.08 32.74 -23.88
C TYR A 7 -43.80 32.80 -24.71
N SER A 8 -43.05 33.89 -24.52
CA SER A 8 -41.69 34.04 -25.03
C SER A 8 -40.83 32.90 -24.48
N GLY A 9 -40.16 32.20 -25.39
CA GLY A 9 -39.23 31.13 -25.04
C GLY A 9 -38.12 31.66 -24.14
N ASN A 10 -38.06 31.15 -22.92
CA ASN A 10 -36.81 31.05 -22.21
C ASN A 10 -36.10 29.81 -22.74
N GLY A 11 -35.11 30.06 -23.59
CA GLY A 11 -34.18 29.05 -24.07
C GLY A 11 -33.65 28.23 -22.91
N SER A 12 -33.78 26.92 -23.05
CA SER A 12 -32.72 25.94 -22.85
C SER A 12 -31.49 26.48 -22.09
N GLY A 13 -31.65 26.71 -20.79
CA GLY A 13 -30.56 26.55 -19.85
C GLY A 13 -30.32 25.06 -19.73
N HIS A 14 -29.58 24.50 -20.70
CA HIS A 14 -28.86 23.25 -20.44
C HIS A 14 -28.05 23.52 -19.18
N HIS A 15 -28.50 22.97 -18.05
CA HIS A 15 -27.61 22.62 -16.96
C HIS A 15 -26.66 21.57 -17.52
N ASP A 16 -25.68 22.04 -18.29
CA ASP A 16 -24.40 21.36 -18.44
C ASP A 16 -23.70 21.50 -17.09
N VAL A 17 -24.25 20.82 -16.08
CA VAL A 17 -23.45 20.35 -14.97
C VAL A 17 -22.59 19.27 -15.59
N SER A 18 -21.52 19.71 -16.24
CA SER A 18 -20.33 18.92 -16.44
C SER A 18 -19.93 18.46 -15.05
N GLN A 19 -20.44 17.29 -14.64
CA GLN A 19 -20.15 16.61 -13.39
C GLN A 19 -18.69 16.14 -13.47
N GLN A 20 -17.77 17.10 -13.34
CA GLN A 20 -16.36 16.86 -13.19
C GLN A 20 -16.17 16.11 -11.88
N LEU A 21 -15.52 14.96 -11.96
CA LEU A 21 -14.98 14.27 -10.80
C LEU A 21 -14.15 15.28 -10.00
N GLU A 22 -14.40 15.39 -8.69
CA GLU A 22 -13.58 16.24 -7.83
C GLU A 22 -12.10 15.91 -8.06
N ILE A 23 -11.31 16.92 -8.44
CA ILE A 23 -9.88 16.74 -8.66
C ILE A 23 -9.24 16.47 -7.30
N ASN A 24 -8.81 15.23 -7.08
CA ASN A 24 -8.02 14.87 -5.91
C ASN A 24 -6.54 15.07 -6.22
N LEU A 25 -5.97 16.18 -5.72
CA LEU A 25 -4.56 16.52 -5.90
C LEU A 25 -3.60 15.47 -5.33
N ASP A 26 -3.97 14.82 -4.21
CA ASP A 26 -3.14 13.77 -3.63
C ASP A 26 -3.12 12.51 -4.53
N LEU A 27 -4.24 12.18 -5.17
CA LEU A 27 -4.32 11.07 -6.14
C LEU A 27 -3.59 11.41 -7.45
N GLN A 28 -3.59 12.68 -7.87
CA GLN A 28 -2.78 13.13 -9.00
C GLN A 28 -1.29 13.11 -8.68
N ALA A 29 -0.90 13.50 -7.47
CA ALA A 29 0.49 13.47 -7.03
C ALA A 29 0.97 12.03 -6.79
N CYS A 30 0.10 11.15 -6.30
CA CYS A 30 0.39 9.73 -6.10
C CYS A 30 -0.17 8.92 -7.27
N SER A 31 0.47 9.02 -8.44
CA SER A 31 0.00 8.36 -9.67
C SER A 31 0.72 7.05 -10.00
N HIS A 32 1.81 6.75 -9.30
CA HIS A 32 2.66 5.60 -9.63
C HIS A 32 2.28 4.39 -8.80
N ALA A 33 1.96 3.27 -9.46
CA ALA A 33 1.61 2.04 -8.77
C ALA A 33 2.85 1.28 -8.31
N HIS A 34 2.80 0.78 -7.08
CA HIS A 34 3.80 -0.10 -6.48
C HIS A 34 3.08 -1.29 -5.84
N GLU A 35 3.78 -2.42 -5.75
CA GLU A 35 3.29 -3.59 -5.02
C GLU A 35 4.12 -3.79 -3.77
N LEU A 36 3.45 -3.80 -2.62
CA LEU A 36 4.07 -4.07 -1.33
C LEU A 36 3.79 -5.50 -0.92
N LEU A 37 4.84 -6.26 -0.62
CA LEU A 37 4.74 -7.59 -0.05
C LEU A 37 4.66 -7.49 1.47
N PHE A 38 3.69 -8.19 2.05
CA PHE A 38 3.50 -8.30 3.49
C PHE A 38 3.74 -9.73 3.93
N SER A 39 4.27 -9.89 5.14
CA SER A 39 4.30 -11.18 5.82
C SER A 39 3.68 -11.11 7.20
N MET A 40 3.03 -12.21 7.59
CA MET A 40 2.56 -12.44 8.95
C MET A 40 3.05 -13.82 9.40
N THR A 41 3.73 -13.86 10.54
CA THR A 41 4.24 -15.11 11.11
C THR A 41 3.22 -15.69 12.09
N GLU A 42 2.74 -16.91 11.84
CA GLU A 42 1.74 -17.53 12.71
C GLU A 42 2.37 -17.98 14.04
N GLY A 43 1.67 -17.76 15.15
CA GLY A 43 1.98 -18.39 16.46
C GLY A 43 3.19 -17.86 17.23
N ARG A 44 3.96 -16.87 16.72
CA ARG A 44 5.12 -16.31 17.44
C ARG A 44 4.89 -14.99 18.16
N GLN A 45 3.87 -14.21 17.78
CA GLN A 45 3.64 -12.88 18.36
C GLN A 45 2.15 -12.66 18.67
N THR A 46 1.89 -12.22 19.90
CA THR A 46 0.60 -11.68 20.33
C THR A 46 0.85 -10.26 20.83
N PRO A 47 0.31 -9.21 20.16
CA PRO A 47 -0.54 -9.26 18.96
C PRO A 47 0.21 -9.67 17.67
N PRO A 48 -0.51 -10.17 16.65
CA PRO A 48 0.08 -10.57 15.37
C PRO A 48 0.62 -9.36 14.60
N SER A 49 1.93 -9.29 14.38
CA SER A 49 2.57 -8.22 13.60
C SER A 49 2.60 -8.55 12.11
N ALA A 50 2.36 -7.55 11.25
CA ALA A 50 2.62 -7.66 9.81
C ALA A 50 3.88 -6.87 9.45
N VAL A 51 4.74 -7.45 8.63
CA VAL A 51 5.98 -6.82 8.18
C VAL A 51 5.84 -6.47 6.71
N ILE A 52 6.11 -5.20 6.35
CA ILE A 52 6.22 -4.80 4.94
C ILE A 52 7.64 -5.09 4.47
N HIS A 53 7.74 -5.80 3.36
CA HIS A 53 8.96 -6.03 2.62
C HIS A 53 8.97 -5.11 1.39
N HIS A 54 9.87 -4.13 1.41
CA HIS A 54 10.12 -3.23 0.28
C HIS A 54 11.54 -3.42 -0.22
N TRP A 55 11.69 -3.63 -1.52
CA TRP A 55 12.99 -3.73 -2.20
C TRP A 55 13.20 -2.53 -3.12
N ASP A 56 14.40 -1.99 -3.05
CA ASP A 56 14.91 -0.93 -3.91
C ASP A 56 16.41 -1.20 -4.05
N PHE A 57 16.74 -2.14 -4.93
CA PHE A 57 18.12 -2.57 -5.14
C PHE A 57 18.56 -2.23 -6.56
N VAL A 58 19.51 -1.30 -6.62
CA VAL A 58 20.25 -0.96 -7.84
C VAL A 58 21.62 -1.63 -7.77
N HIS A 59 21.96 -2.40 -8.81
CA HIS A 59 23.22 -3.15 -8.88
C HIS A 59 24.43 -2.26 -8.55
N GLY A 60 25.26 -2.70 -7.60
CA GLY A 60 26.49 -2.00 -7.19
C GLY A 60 26.34 -0.97 -6.07
N GLN A 61 25.13 -0.77 -5.52
CA GLN A 61 24.93 -0.01 -4.28
C GLN A 61 24.62 -0.95 -3.10
N SER A 62 25.05 -0.55 -1.90
CA SER A 62 24.90 -1.35 -0.68
C SER A 62 23.43 -1.72 -0.45
N GLU A 63 23.19 -3.00 -0.17
CA GLU A 63 21.88 -3.53 0.22
C GLU A 63 21.38 -2.77 1.45
N VAL A 64 20.39 -1.90 1.28
CA VAL A 64 19.56 -1.44 2.40
C VAL A 64 18.25 -2.20 2.26
N ALA A 65 18.23 -3.40 2.83
CA ALA A 65 17.03 -4.18 2.98
C ALA A 65 16.06 -3.38 3.88
N ARG A 66 15.03 -2.74 3.31
CA ARG A 66 14.11 -1.86 4.04
C ARG A 66 12.90 -2.68 4.49
N THR A 67 12.92 -3.16 5.73
CA THR A 67 11.73 -3.63 6.44
C THR A 67 11.01 -2.44 7.07
N LEU A 68 9.69 -2.36 6.89
CA LEU A 68 8.85 -1.54 7.76
C LEU A 68 8.06 -2.50 8.64
N ASN A 69 8.44 -2.57 9.91
CA ASN A 69 7.66 -3.27 10.90
C ASN A 69 6.42 -2.43 11.20
N LEU A 70 5.25 -2.98 10.89
CA LEU A 70 4.01 -2.39 11.32
C LEU A 70 3.62 -3.11 12.61
N PRO A 71 3.69 -2.46 13.79
CA PRO A 71 2.97 -2.98 14.94
C PRO A 71 1.51 -3.01 14.53
N VAL A 72 0.96 -4.20 14.41
CA VAL A 72 -0.34 -4.44 13.81
C VAL A 72 -1.20 -5.01 14.92
N GLU A 73 -2.10 -4.20 15.48
CA GLU A 73 -3.28 -4.72 16.19
C GLU A 73 -4.42 -4.99 15.18
N ILE A 74 -4.07 -5.16 13.91
CA ILE A 74 -4.96 -5.35 12.77
C ILE A 74 -4.86 -6.78 12.27
N ASP A 75 -5.95 -7.54 12.39
CA ASP A 75 -6.06 -8.84 11.75
C ASP A 75 -5.80 -8.74 10.23
N GLY A 76 -5.09 -9.72 9.66
CA GLY A 76 -4.71 -9.77 8.24
C GLY A 76 -5.92 -9.60 7.30
N GLU A 77 -7.10 -10.01 7.75
CA GLU A 77 -8.37 -9.82 7.05
C GLU A 77 -8.69 -8.36 6.69
N ARG A 78 -8.25 -7.40 7.49
CA ARG A 78 -8.51 -5.97 7.23
C ARG A 78 -7.73 -5.44 6.01
N PHE A 79 -6.66 -6.10 5.59
CA PHE A 79 -5.97 -5.73 4.36
C PHE A 79 -6.80 -6.05 3.11
N LYS A 80 -7.79 -6.96 3.20
CA LYS A 80 -8.75 -7.26 2.11
C LYS A 80 -9.66 -6.08 1.77
N LEU A 81 -9.65 -5.02 2.59
CA LEU A 81 -10.39 -3.79 2.32
C LEU A 81 -9.75 -2.96 1.18
N PHE A 82 -8.48 -3.21 0.84
CA PHE A 82 -7.79 -2.46 -0.21
C PHE A 82 -7.95 -3.06 -1.60
N GLN A 83 -7.99 -2.20 -2.61
CA GLN A 83 -7.93 -2.58 -4.01
C GLN A 83 -6.58 -3.22 -4.34
N GLY A 84 -6.60 -4.28 -5.13
CA GLY A 84 -5.37 -5.00 -5.49
C GLY A 84 -4.77 -5.80 -4.34
N PHE A 85 -5.54 -6.09 -3.28
CA PHE A 85 -5.16 -7.12 -2.32
C PHE A 85 -5.05 -8.47 -3.03
N GLN A 86 -3.94 -9.17 -2.80
CA GLN A 86 -3.69 -10.49 -3.32
C GLN A 86 -3.20 -11.40 -2.19
N ASP A 87 -3.96 -12.44 -1.87
CA ASP A 87 -3.51 -13.54 -1.01
C ASP A 87 -2.53 -14.40 -1.80
N LEU A 88 -1.29 -14.51 -1.32
CA LEU A 88 -0.23 -15.29 -1.96
C LEU A 88 -0.07 -16.67 -1.31
N GLY A 89 -0.78 -16.91 -0.19
CA GLY A 89 -0.78 -18.17 0.53
C GLY A 89 0.17 -18.21 1.73
N THR A 90 0.14 -19.37 2.40
CA THR A 90 0.98 -19.66 3.56
C THR A 90 2.11 -20.61 3.18
N PHE A 91 3.33 -20.27 3.57
CA PHE A 91 4.55 -21.00 3.23
C PHE A 91 5.28 -21.45 4.49
N GLN A 92 5.89 -22.63 4.43
CA GLN A 92 6.75 -23.15 5.49
C GLN A 92 8.20 -22.79 5.19
N ILE A 93 8.76 -21.85 5.97
CA ILE A 93 10.13 -21.36 5.80
C ILE A 93 11.02 -21.93 6.91
N PRO A 94 12.17 -22.54 6.60
CA PRO A 94 13.06 -23.07 7.64
C PRO A 94 13.49 -21.98 8.64
N ALA A 95 13.27 -22.22 9.93
CA ALA A 95 13.63 -21.25 10.97
C ALA A 95 15.14 -20.97 11.02
N SER A 96 15.97 -21.92 10.55
CA SER A 96 17.42 -21.73 10.39
C SER A 96 17.80 -20.64 9.40
N GLU A 97 16.94 -20.33 8.43
CA GLU A 97 17.16 -19.25 7.45
C GLU A 97 16.73 -17.88 7.98
N ILE A 98 16.00 -17.83 9.09
CA ILE A 98 15.48 -16.61 9.73
C ILE A 98 16.23 -16.39 11.05
N SER A 99 17.48 -15.91 10.95
CA SER A 99 18.41 -15.83 12.08
C SER A 99 18.36 -14.52 12.88
N GLN A 100 17.63 -13.50 12.42
CA GLN A 100 17.61 -12.13 13.00
C GLN A 100 16.23 -11.45 12.89
N HIS A 101 16.10 -10.25 13.47
CA HIS A 101 14.88 -9.42 13.46
C HIS A 101 14.34 -9.15 12.05
N ASP A 102 15.22 -9.04 11.05
CA ASP A 102 14.87 -8.86 9.63
C ASP A 102 15.18 -10.11 8.78
N GLY A 103 15.38 -11.26 9.42
CA GLY A 103 15.83 -12.49 8.76
C GLY A 103 14.88 -12.96 7.65
N LEU A 104 13.56 -12.78 7.85
CA LEU A 104 12.58 -13.12 6.82
C LEU A 104 12.70 -12.21 5.60
N HIS A 105 12.94 -10.92 5.81
CA HIS A 105 13.11 -9.99 4.71
C HIS A 105 14.37 -10.29 3.91
N HIS A 106 15.51 -10.53 4.59
CA HIS A 106 16.75 -10.95 3.92
C HIS A 106 16.58 -12.26 3.16
N PHE A 107 15.88 -13.23 3.76
CA PHE A 107 15.56 -14.48 3.08
C PHE A 107 14.76 -14.23 1.79
N LEU A 108 13.63 -13.52 1.85
CA LEU A 108 12.79 -13.24 0.67
C LEU A 108 13.58 -12.46 -0.40
N MET A 109 14.31 -11.43 0.02
CA MET A 109 15.15 -10.62 -0.88
C MET A 109 16.26 -11.45 -1.53
N SER A 110 16.91 -12.36 -0.79
CA SER A 110 17.93 -13.24 -1.36
C SER A 110 17.38 -14.11 -2.49
N LYS A 111 16.10 -14.51 -2.43
CA LYS A 111 15.44 -15.30 -3.49
C LYS A 111 15.09 -14.44 -4.71
N ILE A 112 14.74 -13.17 -4.50
CA ILE A 112 14.57 -12.21 -5.62
C ILE A 112 15.89 -12.08 -6.38
N ILE A 113 16.98 -11.80 -5.66
CA ILE A 113 18.30 -11.57 -6.27
C ILE A 113 18.82 -12.83 -6.96
N SER A 114 18.70 -14.00 -6.32
CA SER A 114 19.21 -15.25 -6.90
C SER A 114 18.48 -15.65 -8.18
N ASN A 115 17.21 -15.30 -8.30
CA ASN A 115 16.39 -15.68 -9.46
C ASN A 115 16.50 -14.68 -10.63
N ARG A 116 16.98 -13.45 -10.38
CA ARG A 116 16.97 -12.35 -11.36
C ARG A 116 18.37 -11.82 -11.64
N GLU A 117 19.37 -12.70 -11.71
CA GLU A 117 20.80 -12.41 -11.86
C GLU A 117 21.10 -11.11 -12.66
N ASN A 118 21.49 -10.05 -11.95
CA ASN A 118 21.90 -8.73 -12.46
C ASN A 118 20.79 -7.76 -12.92
N GLU A 119 19.52 -8.03 -12.64
CA GLU A 119 18.43 -7.08 -12.87
C GLU A 119 18.31 -6.08 -11.72
N CYS A 120 18.01 -4.82 -12.05
CA CYS A 120 17.60 -3.81 -11.08
C CYS A 120 16.17 -4.13 -10.67
N VAL A 121 15.93 -4.36 -9.38
CA VAL A 121 14.60 -4.74 -8.88
C VAL A 121 14.13 -3.70 -7.88
N VAL A 122 13.03 -3.03 -8.23
CA VAL A 122 12.38 -2.00 -7.43
C VAL A 122 10.97 -2.45 -7.05
N SER A 123 10.34 -1.85 -6.04
CA SER A 123 9.00 -2.27 -5.57
C SER A 123 7.85 -1.99 -6.55
N SER A 124 8.13 -1.31 -7.67
CA SER A 124 7.23 -1.23 -8.82
C SER A 124 7.37 -2.41 -9.80
N ASP A 125 8.35 -3.28 -9.60
CA ASP A 125 8.58 -4.49 -10.39
C ASP A 125 7.64 -5.63 -9.92
N THR A 126 6.53 -5.78 -10.63
CA THR A 126 5.49 -6.78 -10.36
C THR A 126 5.98 -8.23 -10.52
N GLU A 127 7.08 -8.44 -11.23
CA GLU A 127 7.64 -9.78 -11.43
C GLU A 127 8.49 -10.25 -10.24
N ALA A 128 8.94 -9.32 -9.38
CA ALA A 128 9.74 -9.63 -8.21
C ALA A 128 8.98 -10.52 -7.20
N ILE A 129 7.74 -10.15 -6.88
CA ILE A 129 6.86 -10.95 -6.01
C ILE A 129 6.61 -12.31 -6.64
N SER A 130 6.24 -12.33 -7.93
CA SER A 130 5.93 -13.57 -8.66
C SER A 130 7.10 -14.55 -8.64
N SER A 131 8.34 -14.05 -8.76
CA SER A 131 9.57 -14.86 -8.67
C SER A 131 9.74 -15.51 -7.30
N VAL A 132 9.54 -14.76 -6.21
CA VAL A 132 9.61 -15.29 -4.83
C VAL A 132 8.54 -16.34 -4.60
N ILE A 133 7.30 -16.06 -5.00
CA ILE A 133 6.18 -16.99 -4.81
C ILE A 133 6.42 -18.28 -5.59
N SER A 134 6.91 -18.20 -6.82
CA SER A 134 7.24 -19.39 -7.63
C SER A 134 8.32 -20.25 -6.96
N TYR A 135 9.35 -19.61 -6.40
CA TYR A 135 10.38 -20.31 -5.62
C TYR A 135 9.79 -21.00 -4.39
N LEU A 136 8.99 -20.29 -3.58
CA LEU A 136 8.41 -20.83 -2.37
C LEU A 136 7.45 -22.00 -2.66
N GLN A 137 6.67 -21.91 -3.74
CA GLN A 137 5.81 -23.01 -4.19
C GLN A 137 6.62 -24.25 -4.59
N GLY A 138 7.78 -24.08 -5.24
CA GLY A 138 8.65 -25.18 -5.64
C GLY A 138 9.35 -25.90 -4.48
N VAL A 139 9.59 -25.20 -3.36
CA VAL A 139 10.31 -25.73 -2.19
C VAL A 139 9.35 -26.16 -1.06
N SER A 140 8.09 -25.76 -1.11
CA SER A 140 7.09 -26.11 -0.09
C SER A 140 6.87 -27.62 -0.04
N THR A 141 7.31 -28.24 1.06
CA THR A 141 7.00 -29.64 1.37
C THR A 141 5.61 -29.74 1.99
N SER A 142 4.86 -30.79 1.65
CA SER A 142 3.48 -31.00 2.12
C SER A 142 3.33 -31.24 3.62
N GLU A 143 4.42 -31.49 4.34
CA GLU A 143 4.39 -31.75 5.78
C GLU A 143 5.13 -30.65 6.56
N PRO A 144 4.46 -29.95 7.49
CA PRO A 144 5.08 -28.98 8.37
C PRO A 144 6.04 -29.69 9.34
N ARG A 145 7.29 -29.24 9.37
CA ARG A 145 8.31 -29.74 10.30
C ARG A 145 8.42 -28.83 11.52
N ALA A 146 8.86 -29.40 12.64
CA ALA A 146 8.99 -28.67 13.92
C ALA A 146 10.00 -27.50 13.86
N ASP A 147 10.86 -27.46 12.85
CA ASP A 147 11.86 -26.43 12.59
C ASP A 147 11.44 -25.41 11.51
N GLN A 148 10.18 -25.42 11.08
CA GLN A 148 9.64 -24.50 10.08
C GLN A 148 8.76 -23.43 10.71
N LEU A 149 8.82 -22.23 10.11
CA LEU A 149 7.96 -21.10 10.42
C LEU A 149 6.85 -21.03 9.36
N SER A 150 5.60 -21.02 9.83
CA SER A 150 4.43 -20.76 8.99
C SER A 150 4.31 -19.25 8.76
N VAL A 151 4.51 -18.83 7.50
CA VAL A 151 4.49 -17.43 7.08
C VAL A 151 3.39 -17.25 6.05
N HIS A 152 2.38 -16.46 6.39
CA HIS A 152 1.36 -16.03 5.46
C HIS A 152 1.89 -14.82 4.69
N LEU A 153 1.83 -14.87 3.36
CA LEU A 153 2.23 -13.77 2.47
C LEU A 153 1.01 -13.20 1.72
N PHE A 154 0.95 -11.89 1.63
CA PHE A 154 -0.03 -11.19 0.78
C PHE A 154 0.60 -9.94 0.17
N ALA A 155 0.07 -9.50 -0.96
CA ALA A 155 0.48 -8.25 -1.61
C ALA A 155 -0.64 -7.23 -1.59
N ILE A 156 -0.27 -5.95 -1.53
CA ILE A 156 -1.19 -4.82 -1.67
C ILE A 156 -0.62 -3.84 -2.67
N ARG A 157 -1.46 -3.41 -3.60
CA ARG A 157 -1.15 -2.31 -4.49
C ARG A 157 -1.29 -0.98 -3.77
N VAL A 158 -0.25 -0.16 -3.85
CA VAL A 158 -0.23 1.21 -3.31
C VAL A 158 0.12 2.21 -4.40
N LEU A 159 -0.24 3.48 -4.21
CA LEU A 159 0.12 4.57 -5.11
C LEU A 159 1.13 5.50 -4.43
N GLY A 160 2.28 5.67 -5.07
CA GLY A 160 3.38 6.52 -4.66
C GLY A 160 3.57 7.73 -5.56
N THR A 161 4.40 8.67 -5.09
CA THR A 161 4.72 9.92 -5.81
C THR A 161 5.80 9.76 -6.88
N ASP A 162 6.60 8.71 -6.79
CA ASP A 162 7.72 8.46 -7.69
C ASP A 162 7.61 7.03 -8.26
N PRO A 163 7.95 6.80 -9.54
CA PRO A 163 7.87 5.48 -10.17
C PRO A 163 8.97 4.50 -9.74
N GLY A 164 10.11 4.99 -9.27
CA GLY A 164 11.27 4.15 -8.94
C GLY A 164 11.38 3.85 -7.44
N THR A 165 11.07 4.82 -6.59
CA THR A 165 11.33 4.74 -5.15
C THR A 165 10.10 5.12 -4.34
N LEU A 166 9.68 4.24 -3.43
CA LEU A 166 8.53 4.50 -2.56
C LEU A 166 8.95 5.14 -1.23
N ILE A 167 10.07 4.68 -0.69
CA ILE A 167 10.62 5.04 0.61
C ILE A 167 12.10 5.32 0.41
N VAL A 168 12.53 6.58 0.51
CA VAL A 168 13.93 7.00 0.37
C VAL A 168 14.59 7.17 1.74
N ASP A 169 15.92 7.15 1.83
CA ASP A 169 16.62 7.37 3.10
C ASP A 169 16.32 8.76 3.69
N GLY A 170 16.17 8.78 5.02
CA GLY A 170 15.88 10.01 5.77
C GLY A 170 14.42 10.49 5.70
N VAL A 171 13.55 9.78 4.97
CA VAL A 171 12.10 10.03 4.96
C VAL A 171 11.33 8.85 5.54
N PHE A 172 10.25 9.16 6.24
CA PHE A 172 9.33 8.18 6.81
C PHE A 172 8.08 8.09 5.94
N PRO A 173 7.56 6.88 5.69
CA PRO A 173 6.30 6.73 4.97
C PRO A 173 5.16 7.34 5.79
N VAL A 174 4.28 8.04 5.09
CA VAL A 174 2.97 8.46 5.58
C VAL A 174 1.91 7.97 4.61
N TRP A 175 0.75 7.64 5.14
CA TRP A 175 -0.27 6.85 4.47
C TRP A 175 -1.58 7.61 4.41
N LYS A 176 -2.39 7.34 3.39
CA LYS A 176 -3.74 7.88 3.26
C LYS A 176 -4.59 6.93 2.43
N TRP A 177 -5.83 6.69 2.82
CA TRP A 177 -6.78 5.96 1.99
C TRP A 177 -7.56 6.92 1.11
N VAL A 178 -7.92 6.46 -0.08
CA VAL A 178 -8.87 7.11 -0.99
C VAL A 178 -9.81 6.08 -1.60
N LYS A 179 -11.03 6.48 -1.93
CA LYS A 179 -12.00 5.63 -2.63
C LYS A 179 -12.77 6.46 -3.65
N GLU A 180 -12.74 6.02 -4.90
CA GLU A 180 -13.57 6.59 -5.94
C GLU A 180 -14.99 6.02 -5.82
N ASP A 181 -15.97 6.87 -5.52
CA ASP A 181 -17.40 6.54 -5.65
C ASP A 181 -17.86 6.95 -7.06
N ARG A 182 -17.81 5.98 -7.98
CA ARG A 182 -18.23 6.18 -9.38
C ARG A 182 -19.71 6.48 -9.52
N ALA A 183 -20.55 5.98 -8.61
CA ALA A 183 -21.99 6.21 -8.67
C ALA A 183 -22.33 7.66 -8.33
N ARG A 184 -21.59 8.25 -7.37
CA ARG A 184 -21.77 9.65 -6.96
C ARG A 184 -20.79 10.62 -7.63
N ARG A 185 -19.87 10.12 -8.45
CA ARG A 185 -18.76 10.88 -9.06
C ARG A 185 -17.98 11.72 -8.03
N ARG A 186 -17.67 11.11 -6.89
CA ARG A 186 -16.95 11.74 -5.78
C ARG A 186 -15.75 10.90 -5.38
N ILE A 187 -14.77 11.56 -4.75
CA ILE A 187 -13.63 10.87 -4.15
C ILE A 187 -13.71 11.03 -2.65
N GLU A 188 -13.97 9.93 -1.95
CA GLU A 188 -13.87 9.88 -0.50
C GLU A 188 -12.41 9.64 -0.11
N GLN A 189 -11.95 10.27 0.97
CA GLN A 189 -10.55 10.22 1.36
C GLN A 189 -10.33 10.45 2.85
N GLY A 190 -9.27 9.84 3.37
CA GLY A 190 -8.76 10.08 4.72
C GLY A 190 -7.81 11.27 4.82
N CYS A 191 -7.28 11.46 6.03
CA CYS A 191 -6.13 12.33 6.26
C CYS A 191 -4.83 11.53 6.17
N TRP A 192 -3.72 12.22 5.89
CA TRP A 192 -2.40 11.62 5.99
C TRP A 192 -2.09 11.22 7.43
N LYS A 193 -1.61 9.99 7.63
CA LYS A 193 -1.25 9.43 8.93
C LYS A 193 0.12 8.76 8.89
N PRO A 194 0.89 8.82 9.99
CA PRO A 194 2.20 8.17 10.06
C PRO A 194 2.08 6.65 10.23
N GLU A 195 1.04 6.19 10.93
CA GLU A 195 0.80 4.77 11.16
C GLU A 195 -0.23 4.24 10.16
N LEU A 196 0.11 3.15 9.47
CA LEU A 196 -0.79 2.53 8.49
C LEU A 196 -2.06 1.99 9.17
N GLU A 197 -1.94 1.54 10.42
CA GLU A 197 -3.05 1.03 11.21
C GLU A 197 -4.18 2.04 11.37
N ASP A 198 -3.85 3.29 11.72
CA ASP A 198 -4.82 4.37 11.81
C ASP A 198 -5.57 4.60 10.49
N VAL A 199 -4.87 4.45 9.36
CA VAL A 199 -5.47 4.62 8.03
C VAL A 199 -6.46 3.50 7.73
N ILE A 200 -6.10 2.26 8.05
CA ILE A 200 -6.96 1.09 7.84
C ILE A 200 -8.23 1.23 8.67
N LEU A 201 -8.09 1.46 9.98
CA LEU A 201 -9.22 1.59 10.90
C LEU A 201 -10.15 2.75 10.52
N HIS A 202 -9.57 3.90 10.17
CA HIS A 202 -10.36 5.05 9.72
C HIS A 202 -11.09 4.73 8.42
N GLY A 203 -10.41 4.11 7.44
CA GLY A 203 -10.99 3.73 6.16
C GLY A 203 -12.14 2.73 6.28
N GLU A 204 -11.93 1.66 7.07
CA GLU A 204 -12.94 0.64 7.37
C GLU A 204 -14.23 1.29 7.90
N SER A 205 -14.10 2.16 8.91
CA SER A 205 -15.26 2.83 9.53
C SER A 205 -16.01 3.80 8.62
N ARG A 206 -15.35 4.31 7.57
CA ARG A 206 -15.89 5.36 6.69
C ARG A 206 -16.48 4.80 5.41
N VAL A 207 -15.72 3.98 4.70
CA VAL A 207 -16.02 3.55 3.34
C VAL A 207 -16.00 2.04 3.14
N GLY A 208 -15.58 1.28 4.15
CA GLY A 208 -15.48 -0.18 4.11
C GLY A 208 -14.40 -0.65 3.14
N LYS A 209 -14.82 -1.37 2.09
CA LYS A 209 -13.93 -2.05 1.12
C LYS A 209 -13.59 -1.19 -0.10
N GLU A 210 -12.72 -1.73 -0.96
CA GLU A 210 -12.33 -1.15 -2.25
C GLU A 210 -11.62 0.21 -2.13
N MET A 211 -10.82 0.37 -1.07
CA MET A 211 -9.98 1.56 -0.88
C MET A 211 -8.66 1.45 -1.65
N CYS A 212 -8.17 2.53 -2.22
CA CYS A 212 -6.77 2.63 -2.64
C CYS A 212 -5.93 3.20 -1.51
N LEU A 213 -4.71 2.69 -1.35
CA LEU A 213 -3.75 3.20 -0.39
C LEU A 213 -2.73 4.09 -1.09
N LEU A 214 -2.62 5.33 -0.61
CA LEU A 214 -1.59 6.29 -1.02
C LEU A 214 -0.45 6.29 -0.01
N VAL A 215 0.76 6.49 -0.50
CA VAL A 215 1.96 6.58 0.31
C VAL A 215 2.89 7.66 -0.23
N ARG A 216 3.55 8.38 0.68
CA ARG A 216 4.62 9.33 0.34
C ARG A 216 5.64 9.42 1.45
N GLY A 217 6.84 9.89 1.11
CA GLY A 217 7.87 10.23 2.10
C GLY A 217 7.54 11.54 2.85
N ALA A 218 7.83 11.55 4.15
CA ALA A 218 7.76 12.74 5.00
C ALA A 218 9.01 12.86 5.88
N SER A 219 9.45 14.09 6.19
CA SER A 219 10.54 14.30 7.14
C SER A 219 10.16 13.85 8.55
N ALA A 220 11.15 13.60 9.42
CA ALA A 220 10.92 13.26 10.84
C ALA A 220 9.96 14.26 11.52
N LYS A 221 10.26 15.56 11.37
CA LYS A 221 9.42 16.65 11.89
C LYS A 221 7.99 16.54 11.38
N ARG A 222 7.80 16.28 10.08
CA ARG A 222 6.48 16.18 9.50
C ARG A 222 5.72 14.94 10.00
N LYS A 223 6.41 13.82 10.18
CA LYS A 223 5.83 12.62 10.80
C LYS A 223 5.32 12.95 12.20
N ASP A 224 6.11 13.66 13.00
CA ASP A 224 5.74 14.05 14.37
C ASP A 224 4.57 15.05 14.40
N GLU A 225 4.53 16.02 13.48
CA GLU A 225 3.37 16.90 13.31
C GLU A 225 2.08 16.11 13.05
N LEU A 226 2.14 15.12 12.16
CA LEU A 226 1.01 14.26 11.83
C LEU A 226 0.59 13.36 13.00
N LYS A 227 1.55 12.85 13.79
CA LYS A 227 1.27 12.11 15.04
C LYS A 227 0.49 12.96 16.03
N ASN A 228 0.87 14.24 16.15
CA ASN A 228 0.25 15.18 17.09
C ASN A 228 -1.04 15.83 16.57
N GLY A 229 -1.54 15.41 15.40
CA GLY A 229 -2.75 15.98 14.80
C GLY A 229 -2.59 17.42 14.29
N MET A 230 -1.36 17.92 14.18
CA MET A 230 -1.08 19.26 13.64
C MET A 230 -1.11 19.21 12.11
N ILE A 231 -2.25 19.58 11.51
CA ILE A 231 -2.34 19.80 10.06
C ILE A 231 -1.76 21.17 9.75
N ILE A 232 -0.46 21.25 9.46
CA ILE A 232 0.10 22.41 8.75
C ILE A 232 0.09 22.06 7.26
N TYR A 233 -0.73 22.73 6.45
CA TYR A 233 -0.69 22.56 5.00
C TYR A 233 0.70 22.93 4.47
N PRO A 234 1.30 22.19 3.53
CA PRO A 234 2.53 22.66 2.91
C PRO A 234 2.23 23.96 2.17
N ALA A 235 3.01 25.00 2.47
CA ALA A 235 3.07 26.19 1.65
C ALA A 235 3.55 25.77 0.26
N SER A 236 2.76 26.09 -0.77
CA SER A 236 3.20 26.05 -2.15
C SER A 236 4.50 26.84 -2.30
N GLY A 237 5.54 26.19 -2.84
CA GLY A 237 6.82 26.81 -3.19
C GLY A 237 7.33 26.17 -4.47
#